data_AF-A0A2E2H9S1-F1
#
_entry.id   AF-A0A2E2H9S1-F1
#
_cell.length_a   1.000
_cell.length_b   1.000
_cell.length_c   1.000
_cell.angle_alpha   90.00
_cell.angle_beta   90.00
_cell.angle_gamma   90.00
#
_symmetry.space_group_name_H-M   'P 1'
#
loop_
_entity.id
_entity.type
_entity.pdbx_description
1 polymer ?
#
loop_
_entity_poly.entity_id
_entity_poly.type
_entity_poly.pdbx_seq_one_letter_code
_entity_poly.pdbx_strand_id
1 'polypeptide(L)'
;MKTKMLRLAVLSMVTTLGLGSYSAVSQNNTAYEQALRELDIMSNIFEAASDQRRNNRGENRENSSYDFDEALYLADQGMLFTFRMRSGPGFFPEMNFSLGGMPIEAIAEISRDINDGISDLQREMFFIGGRSFGGLSEEQLEEMEIMSEEMEERQDNIRDLQRDLRDMQRDLRDMQREARNNDDNEQLEAEIAALEAQLDAEREQLETQSDQYRLFMDEFRQARQEELTARNQVAVNEIMNTLCDYGATLRSLDDDEHVTIILENFNDNLDQLYVFDFADVAACSSGENLLQSALSYQL
;
A
#
# COMPACT_ATOMS: atom_id res chain seq x y z
N MET A 1 1.13 26.04 104.93
CA MET A 1 1.65 24.65 104.92
C MET A 1 2.16 24.33 103.53
N LYS A 2 3.26 23.58 103.47
CA LYS A 2 4.03 23.10 102.29
C LYS A 2 3.09 22.50 101.22
N THR A 3 3.34 22.53 99.91
CA THR A 3 4.47 21.90 99.19
C THR A 3 4.44 22.20 97.68
N LYS A 4 5.66 22.36 97.13
CA LYS A 4 6.21 21.85 95.86
C LYS A 4 5.82 22.45 94.49
N MET A 5 6.87 23.01 93.89
CA MET A 5 7.15 23.14 92.45
C MET A 5 7.02 21.81 91.68
N LEU A 6 6.61 21.90 90.42
CA LEU A 6 7.28 21.21 89.31
C LEU A 6 7.20 22.07 88.04
N ARG A 7 8.35 22.18 87.35
CA ARG A 7 8.59 22.92 86.11
C ARG A 7 8.17 22.09 84.89
N LEU A 8 7.70 22.74 83.82
CA LEU A 8 8.01 22.51 82.39
C LEU A 8 7.33 23.70 81.64
N ALA A 9 8.06 24.71 81.14
CA ALA A 9 8.59 24.82 79.76
C ALA A 9 7.56 24.30 78.72
N VAL A 10 6.98 25.10 77.81
CA VAL A 10 7.65 25.85 76.73
C VAL A 10 6.79 27.03 76.25
N LEU A 11 7.50 28.13 75.95
CA LEU A 11 7.07 29.39 75.33
C LEU A 11 6.64 29.21 73.86
N SER A 12 5.48 29.75 73.54
CA SER A 12 5.16 30.73 72.46
C SER A 12 5.71 30.63 71.02
N MET A 13 4.82 31.02 70.09
CA MET A 13 5.07 31.67 68.77
C MET A 13 5.61 30.70 67.68
N VAL A 14 5.04 30.58 66.48
CA VAL A 14 4.83 31.61 65.46
C VAL A 14 3.86 31.08 64.38
N THR A 15 2.95 31.96 63.95
CA THR A 15 2.17 31.92 62.70
C THR A 15 3.05 31.91 61.46
N THR A 16 2.86 30.94 60.55
CA THR A 16 2.86 31.04 59.07
C THR A 16 3.19 29.67 58.49
N LEU A 17 2.34 29.17 57.58
CA LEU A 17 2.66 28.33 56.41
C LEU A 17 1.37 27.65 55.94
N GLY A 18 1.00 27.90 54.68
CA GLY A 18 -0.18 27.29 54.07
C GLY A 18 -0.73 28.00 52.84
N LEU A 19 0.05 28.84 52.17
CA LEU A 19 -0.21 29.29 50.79
C LEU A 19 1.01 28.88 49.98
N GLY A 20 0.90 27.78 49.24
CA GLY A 20 2.03 27.25 48.47
C GLY A 20 1.73 25.90 47.84
N SER A 21 0.69 25.82 46.99
CA SER A 21 0.47 24.66 46.10
C SER A 21 -0.35 25.07 44.87
N TYR A 22 0.15 26.04 44.09
CA TYR A 22 -0.33 26.30 42.72
C TYR A 22 0.86 26.63 41.82
N SER A 23 1.79 25.68 41.69
CA SER A 23 2.94 25.79 40.77
C SER A 23 3.18 24.49 40.01
N ALA A 24 2.13 23.75 39.67
CA ALA A 24 2.24 22.50 38.88
C ALA A 24 1.71 22.65 37.44
N VAL A 25 1.18 23.82 37.04
CA VAL A 25 0.57 24.02 35.71
C VAL A 25 1.46 24.84 34.76
N SER A 26 2.59 25.39 35.23
CA SER A 26 3.47 26.20 34.37
C SER A 26 4.68 25.46 33.77
N GLN A 27 5.07 24.30 34.31
CA GLN A 27 6.19 23.52 33.75
C GLN A 27 5.77 22.67 32.53
N ASN A 28 4.54 22.14 32.50
CA ASN A 28 4.03 21.38 31.35
C ASN A 28 3.91 22.23 30.09
N ASN A 29 3.51 23.51 30.20
CA ASN A 29 3.43 24.38 29.03
C ASN A 29 4.79 24.62 28.38
N THR A 30 5.87 24.75 29.17
CA THR A 30 7.19 25.03 28.60
C THR A 30 7.83 23.82 27.92
N ALA A 31 7.62 22.62 28.48
CA ALA A 31 8.09 21.37 27.88
C ALA A 31 7.30 21.03 26.61
N TYR A 32 5.97 21.18 26.66
CA TYR A 32 5.11 20.99 25.49
C TYR A 32 5.43 21.96 24.35
N GLU A 33 5.62 23.25 24.66
CA GLU A 33 6.04 24.24 23.66
C GLU A 33 7.43 23.93 23.06
N GLN A 34 8.32 23.30 23.84
CA GLN A 34 9.61 22.86 23.35
C GLN A 34 9.45 21.65 22.41
N ALA A 35 8.64 20.67 22.79
CA ALA A 35 8.33 19.52 21.95
C ALA A 35 7.74 19.93 20.61
N LEU A 36 6.81 20.88 20.59
CA LEU A 36 6.24 21.39 19.34
C LEU A 36 7.28 22.11 18.45
N ARG A 37 8.24 22.83 19.04
CA ARG A 37 9.32 23.46 18.27
C ARG A 37 10.27 22.43 17.67
N GLU A 38 10.63 21.40 18.44
CA GLU A 38 11.49 20.31 17.96
C GLU A 38 10.79 19.49 16.87
N LEU A 39 9.48 19.23 17.03
CA LEU A 39 8.62 18.61 16.02
C LEU A 39 8.59 19.41 14.72
N ASP A 40 8.41 20.74 14.79
CA ASP A 40 8.41 21.63 13.62
C ASP A 40 9.78 21.63 12.91
N ILE A 41 10.88 21.69 13.66
CA ILE A 41 12.23 21.61 13.09
C ILE A 41 12.42 20.27 12.37
N MET A 42 12.06 19.16 13.01
CA MET A 42 12.21 17.83 12.43
C MET A 42 11.32 17.64 11.20
N SER A 43 10.10 18.18 11.21
CA SER A 43 9.19 18.17 10.07
C SER A 43 9.78 18.91 8.87
N ASN A 44 10.34 20.10 9.09
CA ASN A 44 11.03 20.86 8.04
C ASN A 44 12.27 20.12 7.50
N ILE A 45 12.97 19.37 8.34
CA ILE A 45 14.11 18.54 7.92
C ILE A 45 13.63 17.38 7.05
N PHE A 46 12.58 16.67 7.44
CA PHE A 46 12.00 15.58 6.65
C PHE A 46 11.43 16.07 5.31
N GLU A 47 10.72 17.20 5.32
CA GLU A 47 10.24 17.85 4.10
C GLU A 47 11.42 18.22 3.18
N ALA A 48 12.46 18.85 3.73
CA ALA A 48 13.66 19.20 2.97
C ALA A 48 14.42 17.98 2.45
N ALA A 49 14.50 16.88 3.21
CA ALA A 49 15.13 15.64 2.80
C ALA A 49 14.37 15.00 1.62
N SER A 50 13.03 15.04 1.66
CA SER A 50 12.20 14.59 0.55
C SER A 50 12.36 15.49 -0.71
N ASP A 51 12.53 16.80 -0.52
CA ASP A 51 12.68 17.77 -1.62
C ASP A 51 14.10 17.87 -2.19
N GLN A 52 15.14 17.45 -1.46
CA GLN A 52 16.55 17.61 -1.88
C GLN A 52 16.87 16.88 -3.19
N ARG A 53 16.13 15.81 -3.53
CA ARG A 53 16.20 15.14 -4.84
C ARG A 53 15.56 15.94 -5.98
N ARG A 54 14.63 16.87 -5.71
CA ARG A 54 14.01 17.73 -6.74
C ARG A 54 14.97 18.78 -7.30
N ASN A 55 15.99 19.17 -6.54
CA ASN A 55 16.82 20.36 -6.83
C ASN A 55 18.26 20.08 -7.25
N ASN A 56 18.71 18.82 -7.30
CA ASN A 56 20.01 18.49 -7.86
C ASN A 56 19.99 18.63 -9.39
N ARG A 57 20.71 19.64 -9.88
CA ARG A 57 20.85 20.06 -11.28
C ARG A 57 21.28 18.92 -12.21
N GLY A 58 20.44 18.61 -13.20
CA GLY A 58 20.85 17.92 -14.43
C GLY A 58 19.91 16.79 -14.84
N GLU A 59 19.06 17.06 -15.83
CA GLU A 59 18.45 16.14 -16.81
C GLU A 59 17.78 14.80 -16.43
N ASN A 60 17.74 14.37 -15.17
CA ASN A 60 16.87 13.26 -14.74
C ASN A 60 16.17 13.65 -13.44
N ARG A 61 14.89 14.04 -13.56
CA ARG A 61 14.02 14.33 -12.42
C ARG A 61 13.66 13.02 -11.71
N GLU A 62 14.53 12.55 -10.82
CA GLU A 62 14.11 11.54 -9.85
C GLU A 62 13.09 12.19 -8.92
N ASN A 63 11.81 11.91 -9.16
CA ASN A 63 10.75 12.23 -8.22
C ASN A 63 11.08 11.54 -6.89
N SER A 64 11.02 12.27 -5.78
CA SER A 64 11.12 11.68 -4.44
C SER A 64 10.22 10.45 -4.33
N SER A 65 10.71 9.39 -3.70
CA SER A 65 9.95 8.16 -3.49
C SER A 65 8.83 8.29 -2.45
N TYR A 66 8.84 9.37 -1.68
CA TYR A 66 7.89 9.66 -0.62
C TYR A 66 7.69 11.17 -0.47
N ASP A 67 6.58 11.55 0.13
CA ASP A 67 6.35 12.90 0.66
C ASP A 67 6.15 12.80 2.18
N PHE A 68 6.62 13.80 2.91
CA PHE A 68 6.26 13.99 4.31
C PHE A 68 4.82 14.53 4.40
N ASP A 69 3.98 13.98 5.28
CA ASP A 69 2.56 14.35 5.37
C ASP A 69 2.25 15.14 6.65
N GLU A 70 2.48 14.53 7.81
CA GLU A 70 2.19 15.15 9.09
C GLU A 70 3.12 14.68 10.21
N ALA A 71 3.22 15.50 11.26
CA ALA A 71 3.83 15.12 12.52
C ALA A 71 2.95 15.51 13.69
N LEU A 72 2.91 14.63 14.70
CA LEU A 72 2.08 14.77 15.89
C LEU A 72 2.91 14.46 17.13
N TYR A 73 2.68 15.23 18.21
CA TYR A 73 3.21 14.92 19.53
C TYR A 73 2.08 14.46 20.45
N LEU A 74 2.24 13.27 21.01
CA LEU A 74 1.34 12.69 22.00
C LEU A 74 2.04 12.76 23.36
N ALA A 75 1.49 13.58 24.27
CA ALA A 75 2.07 13.75 25.59
C ALA A 75 2.22 12.42 26.33
N ASP A 76 3.38 12.22 26.96
CA ASP A 76 3.78 11.03 27.70
C ASP A 76 3.78 9.72 26.87
N GLN A 77 3.84 9.85 25.54
CA GLN A 77 3.85 8.73 24.58
C GLN A 77 4.92 8.92 23.51
N GLY A 78 5.10 10.15 23.04
CA GLY A 78 6.18 10.55 22.15
C GLY A 78 5.72 11.16 20.82
N MET A 79 6.55 11.08 19.79
CA MET A 79 6.34 11.75 18.49
C MET A 79 5.98 10.76 17.39
N LEU A 80 5.10 11.17 16.50
CA LEU A 80 4.66 10.40 15.35
C LEU A 80 4.91 11.22 14.09
N PHE A 81 5.51 10.59 13.07
CA PHE A 81 5.76 11.16 11.77
C PHE A 81 5.14 10.27 10.70
N THR A 82 4.28 10.86 9.86
CA THR A 82 3.59 10.17 8.77
C THR A 82 4.22 10.57 7.44
N PHE A 83 4.57 9.57 6.64
CA PHE A 83 5.11 9.73 5.30
C PHE A 83 4.18 9.04 4.34
N ARG A 84 3.80 9.73 3.27
CA ARG A 84 3.06 9.13 2.17
C ARG A 84 4.05 8.58 1.18
N MET A 85 4.11 7.27 1.03
CA MET A 85 4.89 6.69 -0.05
C MET A 85 4.25 7.12 -1.35
N ARG A 86 5.06 7.71 -2.23
CA ARG A 86 4.60 7.96 -3.58
C ARG A 86 4.59 6.61 -4.25
N SER A 87 3.40 6.04 -4.42
CA SER A 87 3.15 5.21 -5.59
C SER A 87 3.77 5.96 -6.75
N GLY A 88 4.65 5.32 -7.52
CA GLY A 88 5.29 5.98 -8.66
C GLY A 88 4.21 6.60 -9.56
N PRO A 89 4.56 7.37 -10.61
CA PRO A 89 3.63 7.46 -11.72
C PRO A 89 3.20 6.01 -11.99
N GLY A 90 1.96 5.70 -11.64
CA GLY A 90 1.46 4.36 -11.72
C GLY A 90 1.48 4.12 -13.20
N PHE A 91 2.52 3.43 -13.68
CA PHE A 91 2.62 3.01 -15.07
C PHE A 91 1.31 2.34 -15.49
N PHE A 92 0.61 1.76 -14.50
CA PHE A 92 -0.83 1.57 -14.49
C PHE A 92 -1.34 2.05 -13.13
N PRO A 93 -2.15 3.12 -13.04
CA PRO A 93 -2.73 3.54 -11.77
C PRO A 93 -3.64 2.42 -11.29
N GLU A 94 -3.46 1.96 -10.05
CA GLU A 94 -4.44 1.15 -9.30
C GLU A 94 -5.39 0.35 -10.22
N MET A 95 -4.82 -0.51 -11.07
CA MET A 95 -5.57 -1.64 -11.56
C MET A 95 -5.71 -2.49 -10.33
N ASN A 96 -6.76 -2.20 -9.59
CA ASN A 96 -7.23 -3.03 -8.51
C ASN A 96 -7.64 -4.37 -9.14
N PHE A 97 -6.67 -5.23 -9.44
CA PHE A 97 -6.87 -6.66 -9.63
C PHE A 97 -7.17 -7.33 -8.27
N SER A 98 -7.73 -6.58 -7.31
CA SER A 98 -8.36 -7.15 -6.14
C SER A 98 -9.62 -7.88 -6.59
N LEU A 99 -9.46 -9.20 -6.63
CA LEU A 99 -10.41 -10.18 -6.11
C LEU A 99 -11.33 -9.57 -5.02
N GLY A 100 -12.46 -8.97 -5.40
CA GLY A 100 -13.34 -8.35 -4.41
C GLY A 100 -14.68 -7.81 -4.92
N GLY A 101 -15.68 -8.70 -5.02
CA GLY A 101 -17.08 -8.42 -4.64
C GLY A 101 -17.91 -7.42 -5.45
N MET A 102 -18.66 -7.92 -6.44
CA MET A 102 -19.94 -7.36 -6.91
C MET A 102 -20.95 -8.51 -7.11
N PRO A 103 -22.26 -8.28 -6.90
CA PRO A 103 -23.23 -9.34 -6.67
C PRO A 103 -23.45 -10.23 -7.90
N ILE A 104 -23.37 -11.54 -7.65
CA ILE A 104 -23.65 -12.61 -8.61
C ILE A 104 -25.16 -12.69 -8.79
N GLU A 105 -25.71 -11.94 -9.74
CA GLU A 105 -27.10 -12.11 -10.15
C GLU A 105 -27.27 -11.74 -11.63
N ALA A 106 -26.59 -12.50 -12.50
CA ALA A 106 -27.01 -12.83 -13.87
C ALA A 106 -25.83 -13.52 -14.57
N ILE A 107 -25.76 -14.85 -14.49
CA ILE A 107 -25.31 -15.80 -15.53
C ILE A 107 -25.42 -17.16 -14.84
N ALA A 108 -26.66 -17.64 -14.72
CA ALA A 108 -26.94 -19.02 -14.38
C ALA A 108 -27.72 -19.60 -15.56
N GLU A 109 -26.99 -20.14 -16.54
CA GLU A 109 -27.34 -21.36 -17.29
C GLU A 109 -26.21 -21.69 -18.28
N ILE A 110 -25.04 -22.07 -17.77
CA ILE A 110 -23.97 -22.66 -18.59
C ILE A 110 -23.50 -23.92 -17.87
N SER A 111 -23.41 -25.02 -18.62
CA SER A 111 -23.03 -26.36 -18.17
C SER A 111 -21.82 -26.34 -17.24
N ARG A 112 -21.95 -27.08 -16.13
CA ARG A 112 -21.14 -27.03 -14.91
C ARG A 112 -19.67 -27.48 -15.00
N ASP A 113 -19.08 -27.67 -16.18
CA ASP A 113 -17.70 -28.19 -16.28
C ASP A 113 -16.65 -27.21 -16.86
N ILE A 114 -17.02 -25.96 -17.20
CA ILE A 114 -16.09 -24.98 -17.81
C ILE A 114 -16.07 -23.64 -17.04
N ASN A 115 -16.80 -23.52 -15.94
CA ASN A 115 -17.07 -22.21 -15.32
C ASN A 115 -15.97 -21.71 -14.36
N ASP A 116 -15.18 -22.60 -13.75
CA ASP A 116 -14.31 -22.18 -12.65
C ASP A 116 -13.02 -21.47 -13.14
N GLY A 117 -12.45 -21.85 -14.28
CA GLY A 117 -11.28 -21.15 -14.86
C GLY A 117 -11.61 -19.89 -15.67
N ILE A 118 -12.80 -19.84 -16.27
CA ILE A 118 -13.23 -18.75 -17.17
C ILE A 118 -13.78 -17.54 -16.40
N SER A 119 -14.36 -17.77 -15.22
CA SER A 119 -14.94 -16.68 -14.41
C SER A 119 -13.89 -15.76 -13.78
N ASP A 120 -12.67 -16.27 -13.55
CA ASP A 120 -11.57 -15.51 -12.96
C ASP A 120 -10.93 -14.56 -13.98
N LEU A 121 -10.72 -15.00 -15.23
CA LEU A 121 -10.20 -14.12 -16.28
C LEU A 121 -11.17 -12.98 -16.62
N GLN A 122 -12.48 -13.27 -16.66
CA GLN A 122 -13.49 -12.26 -17.00
C GLN A 122 -13.59 -11.15 -15.93
N ARG A 123 -13.22 -11.45 -14.68
CA ARG A 123 -13.19 -10.50 -13.57
C ARG A 123 -12.04 -9.50 -13.68
N GLU A 124 -10.98 -9.81 -14.42
CA GLU A 124 -9.77 -8.98 -14.56
C GLU A 124 -9.85 -7.94 -15.71
N MET A 125 -10.89 -7.99 -16.56
CA MET A 125 -10.91 -7.35 -17.90
C MET A 125 -11.32 -5.86 -18.02
N PHE A 126 -11.53 -5.07 -16.95
CA PHE A 126 -12.35 -3.84 -17.06
C PHE A 126 -11.73 -2.44 -16.84
N PHE A 127 -10.41 -2.19 -16.81
CA PHE A 127 -9.95 -0.84 -16.38
C PHE A 127 -8.75 -0.17 -17.09
N ILE A 128 -8.67 -0.17 -18.42
CA ILE A 128 -7.63 0.59 -19.15
C ILE A 128 -8.26 1.84 -19.78
N GLY A 129 -8.52 2.87 -18.97
CA GLY A 129 -9.38 3.99 -19.40
C GLY A 129 -9.04 5.33 -18.78
N GLY A 130 -7.77 5.70 -18.77
CA GLY A 130 -7.37 7.11 -18.68
C GLY A 130 -6.82 7.56 -17.34
N ARG A 131 -5.49 7.72 -17.27
CA ARG A 131 -4.84 8.74 -16.43
C ARG A 131 -3.56 9.24 -17.11
N SER A 132 -3.16 10.45 -16.71
CA SER A 132 -2.08 11.24 -17.31
C SER A 132 -0.70 10.82 -16.80
N PHE A 133 0.23 10.53 -17.72
CA PHE A 133 1.60 10.12 -17.45
C PHE A 133 2.55 11.33 -17.34
N GLY A 134 2.58 11.98 -16.19
CA GLY A 134 3.53 13.07 -15.91
C GLY A 134 4.85 12.53 -15.36
N GLY A 135 5.95 12.64 -16.11
CA GLY A 135 7.31 12.46 -15.57
C GLY A 135 8.09 11.23 -16.06
N LEU A 136 7.62 10.55 -17.10
CA LEU A 136 8.34 9.42 -17.72
C LEU A 136 9.31 9.91 -18.80
N SER A 137 10.42 9.18 -19.02
CA SER A 137 11.28 9.41 -20.19
C SER A 137 10.55 8.96 -21.48
N GLU A 138 10.96 9.47 -22.65
CA GLU A 138 10.38 9.05 -23.93
C GLU A 138 10.52 7.54 -24.17
N GLU A 139 11.66 6.95 -23.79
CA GLU A 139 11.92 5.51 -23.89
C GLU A 139 10.97 4.68 -23.00
N GLN A 140 10.70 5.14 -21.78
CA GLN A 140 9.75 4.49 -20.88
C GLN A 140 8.29 4.60 -21.36
N LEU A 141 7.96 5.67 -22.07
CA LEU A 141 6.64 5.84 -22.68
C LEU A 141 6.45 4.90 -23.88
N GLU A 142 7.49 4.72 -24.70
CA GLU A 142 7.46 3.82 -25.86
C GLU A 142 7.36 2.35 -25.44
N GLU A 143 8.15 1.92 -24.46
CA GLU A 143 8.05 0.55 -23.92
C GLU A 143 6.66 0.27 -23.29
N MET A 144 6.07 1.29 -22.66
CA MET A 144 4.73 1.20 -22.09
C MET A 144 3.64 1.11 -23.17
N GLU A 145 3.76 1.88 -24.25
CA GLU A 145 2.82 1.84 -25.38
C GLU A 145 2.83 0.44 -26.01
N ILE A 146 4.01 -0.10 -26.29
CA ILE A 146 4.17 -1.46 -26.86
C ILE A 146 3.55 -2.51 -25.93
N MET A 147 3.81 -2.44 -24.64
CA MET A 147 3.28 -3.41 -23.69
C MET A 147 1.76 -3.28 -23.49
N SER A 148 1.24 -2.05 -23.49
CA SER A 148 -0.20 -1.81 -23.45
C SER A 148 -0.91 -2.34 -24.70
N GLU A 149 -0.33 -2.13 -25.88
CA GLU A 149 -0.85 -2.67 -27.15
C GLU A 149 -0.85 -4.19 -27.13
N GLU A 150 0.23 -4.82 -26.67
CA GLU A 150 0.32 -6.29 -26.57
C GLU A 150 -0.74 -6.86 -25.60
N MET A 151 -0.97 -6.19 -24.46
CA MET A 151 -2.02 -6.59 -23.53
C MET A 151 -3.42 -6.46 -24.14
N GLU A 152 -3.69 -5.35 -24.83
CA GLU A 152 -4.98 -5.10 -25.49
C GLU A 152 -5.24 -6.13 -26.59
N GLU A 153 -4.25 -6.42 -27.43
CA GLU A 153 -4.34 -7.43 -28.48
C GLU A 153 -4.65 -8.82 -27.91
N ARG A 154 -3.94 -9.24 -26.86
CA ARG A 154 -4.21 -10.53 -26.18
C ARG A 154 -5.62 -10.58 -25.59
N GLN A 155 -6.09 -9.47 -25.00
CA GLN A 155 -7.45 -9.39 -24.46
C GLN A 155 -8.51 -9.50 -25.56
N ASP A 156 -8.32 -8.82 -26.68
CA ASP A 156 -9.26 -8.84 -27.79
C ASP A 156 -9.33 -10.21 -28.45
N ASN A 157 -8.19 -10.88 -28.63
CA ASN A 157 -8.12 -12.27 -29.10
C ASN A 157 -8.92 -13.22 -28.20
N ILE A 158 -8.77 -13.11 -26.88
CA ILE A 158 -9.54 -13.91 -25.90
C ILE A 158 -11.05 -13.61 -26.02
N ARG A 159 -11.43 -12.33 -26.16
CA ARG A 159 -12.84 -11.93 -26.28
C ARG A 159 -13.47 -12.47 -27.56
N ASP A 160 -12.74 -12.46 -28.66
CA ASP A 160 -13.23 -12.95 -29.94
C ASP A 160 -13.39 -14.47 -29.92
N LEU A 161 -12.41 -15.23 -29.41
CA LEU A 161 -12.55 -16.68 -29.19
C LEU A 161 -13.75 -17.02 -28.29
N GLN A 162 -14.01 -16.22 -27.26
CA GLN A 162 -15.19 -16.40 -26.42
C GLN A 162 -16.51 -16.13 -27.17
N ARG A 163 -16.54 -15.18 -28.12
CA ARG A 163 -17.72 -14.93 -28.94
C ARG A 163 -17.95 -16.11 -29.89
N ASP A 164 -16.90 -16.57 -30.55
CA ASP A 164 -16.96 -17.68 -31.50
C ASP A 164 -17.44 -18.97 -30.81
N LEU A 165 -16.88 -19.30 -29.64
CA LEU A 165 -17.35 -20.43 -28.83
C LEU A 165 -18.82 -20.32 -28.43
N ARG A 166 -19.31 -19.13 -28.09
CA ARG A 166 -20.73 -18.93 -27.73
C ARG A 166 -21.64 -19.10 -28.94
N ASP A 167 -21.23 -18.62 -30.10
CA ASP A 167 -22.01 -18.71 -31.32
C ASP A 167 -22.03 -20.15 -31.85
N MET A 168 -20.89 -20.85 -31.87
CA MET A 168 -20.85 -22.30 -32.17
C MET A 168 -21.69 -23.12 -31.20
N GLN A 169 -21.73 -22.78 -29.90
CA GLN A 169 -22.61 -23.47 -28.95
C GLN A 169 -24.10 -23.21 -29.24
N ARG A 170 -24.47 -22.03 -29.75
CA ARG A 170 -25.84 -21.74 -30.19
C ARG A 170 -26.18 -22.57 -31.41
N ASP A 171 -25.31 -22.60 -32.41
CA ASP A 171 -25.49 -23.36 -33.64
C ASP A 171 -25.60 -24.86 -33.34
N LEU A 172 -24.74 -25.39 -32.47
CA LEU A 172 -24.80 -26.78 -32.02
C LEU A 172 -26.13 -27.11 -31.33
N ARG A 173 -26.63 -26.23 -30.45
CA ARG A 173 -27.94 -26.43 -29.81
C ARG A 173 -29.09 -26.36 -30.81
N ASP A 174 -28.98 -25.54 -31.83
CA ASP A 174 -30.00 -25.40 -32.87
C ASP A 174 -30.01 -26.63 -33.80
N MET A 175 -28.85 -27.09 -34.25
CA MET A 175 -28.71 -28.33 -35.02
C MET A 175 -29.15 -29.56 -34.22
N GLN A 176 -28.81 -29.66 -32.94
CA GLN A 176 -29.30 -30.75 -32.08
C GLN A 176 -30.82 -30.72 -31.91
N ARG A 177 -31.45 -29.54 -31.90
CA ARG A 177 -32.92 -29.40 -31.89
C ARG A 177 -33.53 -29.84 -33.21
N GLU A 178 -32.90 -29.52 -34.33
CA GLU A 178 -33.33 -29.95 -35.66
C GLU A 178 -33.21 -31.47 -35.85
N ALA A 179 -32.11 -32.07 -35.38
CA ALA A 179 -31.87 -33.52 -35.43
C ALA A 179 -32.95 -34.30 -34.67
N ARG A 180 -33.38 -33.81 -33.50
CA ARG A 180 -34.47 -34.43 -32.72
C ARG A 180 -35.83 -34.40 -33.42
N ASN A 181 -36.03 -33.49 -34.37
CA ASN A 181 -37.29 -33.36 -35.11
C ASN A 181 -37.26 -34.14 -36.44
N ASN A 182 -36.08 -34.56 -36.90
CA ASN A 182 -35.85 -35.26 -38.15
C ASN A 182 -34.97 -36.50 -37.90
N ASP A 183 -35.59 -37.61 -37.47
CA ASP A 183 -34.91 -38.83 -36.99
C ASP A 183 -33.98 -39.55 -38.00
N ASP A 184 -33.98 -39.18 -39.30
CA ASP A 184 -33.23 -39.86 -40.37
C ASP A 184 -32.38 -38.88 -41.21
N ASN A 185 -31.58 -38.00 -40.59
CA ASN A 185 -30.66 -37.11 -41.31
C ASN A 185 -29.18 -37.36 -40.96
N GLU A 186 -28.57 -38.38 -41.58
CA GLU A 186 -27.14 -38.70 -41.43
C GLU A 186 -26.21 -37.52 -41.76
N GLN A 187 -26.63 -36.59 -42.63
CA GLN A 187 -25.83 -35.40 -42.95
C GLN A 187 -25.77 -34.44 -41.77
N LEU A 188 -26.89 -34.26 -41.06
CA LEU A 188 -26.98 -33.39 -39.90
C LEU A 188 -26.20 -33.96 -38.70
N GLU A 189 -26.19 -35.28 -38.52
CA GLU A 189 -25.34 -35.92 -37.51
C GLU A 189 -23.84 -35.72 -37.78
N ALA A 190 -23.42 -35.79 -39.05
CA ALA A 190 -22.04 -35.52 -39.44
C ALA A 190 -21.65 -34.05 -39.23
N GLU A 191 -22.56 -33.11 -39.51
CA GLU A 191 -22.35 -31.67 -39.26
C GLU A 191 -22.27 -31.35 -37.76
N ILE A 192 -23.10 -31.98 -36.93
CA ILE A 192 -23.01 -31.85 -35.46
C ILE A 192 -21.67 -32.37 -34.95
N ALA A 193 -21.23 -33.56 -35.39
CA ALA A 193 -19.95 -34.12 -34.97
C ALA A 193 -18.75 -33.27 -35.43
N ALA A 194 -18.83 -32.66 -36.62
CA ALA A 194 -17.81 -31.75 -37.11
C ALA A 194 -17.76 -30.46 -36.28
N LEU A 195 -18.92 -29.88 -35.93
CA LEU A 195 -18.98 -28.69 -35.09
C LEU A 195 -18.54 -28.97 -33.65
N GLU A 196 -18.86 -30.14 -33.09
CA GLU A 196 -18.35 -30.59 -31.79
C GLU A 196 -16.83 -30.65 -31.77
N ALA A 197 -16.21 -31.21 -32.81
CA ALA A 197 -14.76 -31.26 -32.93
C ALA A 197 -14.11 -29.87 -33.08
N GLN A 198 -14.74 -28.95 -33.81
CA GLN A 198 -14.28 -27.56 -33.92
C GLN A 198 -14.38 -26.82 -32.57
N LEU A 199 -15.48 -27.02 -31.86
CA LEU A 199 -15.73 -26.42 -30.57
C LEU A 199 -14.71 -26.88 -29.53
N ASP A 200 -14.36 -28.17 -29.52
CA ASP A 200 -13.31 -28.68 -28.62
C ASP A 200 -11.92 -28.14 -28.97
N ALA A 201 -11.59 -27.97 -30.26
CA ALA A 201 -10.34 -27.35 -30.68
C ALA A 201 -10.25 -25.86 -30.25
N GLU A 202 -11.32 -25.09 -30.42
CA GLU A 202 -11.35 -23.69 -29.99
C GLU A 202 -11.34 -23.54 -28.47
N ARG A 203 -11.92 -24.50 -27.72
CA ARG A 203 -11.81 -24.54 -26.26
C ARG A 203 -10.38 -24.71 -25.81
N GLU A 204 -9.65 -25.67 -26.40
CA GLU A 204 -8.23 -25.91 -26.09
C GLU A 204 -7.38 -24.67 -26.42
N GLN A 205 -7.68 -24.00 -27.54
CA GLN A 205 -7.02 -22.76 -27.91
C GLN A 205 -7.30 -21.63 -26.90
N LEU A 206 -8.55 -21.46 -26.47
CA LEU A 206 -8.91 -20.46 -25.47
C LEU A 206 -8.21 -20.72 -24.14
N GLU A 207 -8.21 -21.97 -23.67
CA GLU A 207 -7.53 -22.36 -22.43
C GLU A 207 -6.04 -22.03 -22.50
N THR A 208 -5.39 -22.39 -23.61
CA THR A 208 -3.95 -22.11 -23.84
C THR A 208 -3.66 -20.61 -23.81
N GLN A 209 -4.44 -19.80 -24.53
CA GLN A 209 -4.22 -18.34 -24.58
C GLN A 209 -4.52 -17.68 -23.22
N SER A 210 -5.56 -18.15 -22.54
CA SER A 210 -5.93 -17.71 -21.20
C SER A 210 -4.81 -17.99 -20.18
N ASP A 211 -4.23 -19.19 -20.20
CA ASP A 211 -3.13 -19.56 -19.32
C ASP A 211 -1.87 -18.75 -19.60
N GLN A 212 -1.54 -18.52 -20.88
CA GLN A 212 -0.41 -17.66 -21.27
C GLN A 212 -0.61 -16.22 -20.80
N TYR A 213 -1.83 -15.70 -20.91
CA TYR A 213 -2.16 -14.35 -20.44
C TYR A 213 -2.04 -14.26 -18.91
N ARG A 214 -2.55 -15.25 -18.17
CA ARG A 214 -2.42 -15.29 -16.71
C ARG A 214 -0.96 -15.31 -16.27
N LEU A 215 -0.14 -16.17 -16.88
CA LEU A 215 1.30 -16.25 -16.56
C LEU A 215 2.01 -14.93 -16.83
N PHE A 216 1.73 -14.28 -17.97
CA PHE A 216 2.28 -12.97 -18.28
C PHE A 216 1.89 -11.92 -17.23
N MET A 217 0.62 -11.90 -16.81
CA MET A 217 0.14 -10.96 -15.80
C MET A 217 0.76 -11.23 -14.43
N ASP A 218 0.97 -12.48 -14.04
CA ASP A 218 1.58 -12.85 -12.77
C ASP A 218 3.08 -12.48 -12.74
N GLU A 219 3.82 -12.75 -13.82
CA GLU A 219 5.22 -12.32 -13.95
C GLU A 219 5.34 -10.79 -13.87
N PHE A 220 4.44 -10.07 -14.55
CA PHE A 220 4.41 -8.61 -14.53
C PHE A 220 4.11 -8.05 -13.12
N ARG A 221 3.12 -8.63 -12.43
CA ARG A 221 2.79 -8.27 -11.04
C ARG A 221 3.97 -8.50 -10.11
N GLN A 222 4.66 -9.63 -10.25
CA GLN A 222 5.82 -9.95 -9.43
C GLN A 222 6.97 -8.97 -9.67
N ALA A 223 7.33 -8.72 -10.93
CA ALA A 223 8.39 -7.79 -11.28
C ALA A 223 8.11 -6.38 -10.73
N ARG A 224 6.87 -5.92 -10.84
CA ARG A 224 6.44 -4.64 -10.28
C ARG A 224 6.52 -4.59 -8.76
N GLN A 225 6.14 -5.68 -8.08
CA GLN A 225 6.21 -5.75 -6.63
C GLN A 225 7.66 -5.70 -6.13
N GLU A 226 8.56 -6.37 -6.83
CA GLU A 226 10.00 -6.35 -6.55
C GLU A 226 10.55 -4.93 -6.72
N GLU A 227 10.19 -4.23 -7.80
CA GLU A 227 10.59 -2.85 -8.05
C GLU A 227 10.05 -1.88 -6.98
N LEU A 228 8.75 -1.98 -6.66
CA LEU A 228 8.11 -1.17 -5.60
C LEU A 228 8.80 -1.41 -4.25
N THR A 229 9.03 -2.67 -3.90
CA THR A 229 9.71 -3.03 -2.65
C THR A 229 11.12 -2.46 -2.60
N ALA A 230 11.89 -2.58 -3.69
CA ALA A 230 13.24 -2.03 -3.76
C ALA A 230 13.25 -0.50 -3.62
N ARG A 231 12.33 0.19 -4.30
CA ARG A 231 12.18 1.65 -4.21
C ARG A 231 11.78 2.10 -2.80
N ASN A 232 10.83 1.40 -2.20
CA ASN A 232 10.36 1.66 -0.85
C ASN A 232 11.44 1.40 0.20
N GLN A 233 12.29 0.39 0.01
CA GLN A 233 13.47 0.16 0.86
C GLN A 233 14.46 1.32 0.81
N VAL A 234 14.69 1.90 -0.39
CA VAL A 234 15.54 3.09 -0.51
C VAL A 234 14.92 4.26 0.27
N ALA A 235 13.61 4.49 0.14
CA ALA A 235 12.89 5.52 0.90
C ALA A 235 13.00 5.32 2.42
N VAL A 236 12.78 4.10 2.91
CA VAL A 236 12.92 3.75 4.33
C VAL A 236 14.33 4.08 4.81
N ASN A 237 15.37 3.65 4.09
CA ASN A 237 16.74 3.91 4.48
C ASN A 237 17.04 5.41 4.58
N GLU A 238 16.51 6.23 3.66
CA GLU A 238 16.65 7.68 3.71
C GLU A 238 15.94 8.30 4.92
N ILE A 239 14.70 7.88 5.18
CA ILE A 239 13.92 8.33 6.34
C ILE A 239 14.65 7.95 7.64
N MET A 240 15.14 6.71 7.75
CA MET A 240 15.86 6.23 8.93
C MET A 240 17.21 6.93 9.13
N ASN A 241 17.93 7.22 8.05
CA ASN A 241 19.17 8.01 8.14
C ASN A 241 18.88 9.44 8.60
N THR A 242 17.84 10.08 8.07
CA THR A 242 17.41 11.41 8.50
C THR A 242 16.99 11.40 9.97
N LEU A 243 16.24 10.39 10.39
CA LEU A 243 15.86 10.21 11.79
C LEU A 243 17.09 9.98 12.68
N CYS A 244 18.09 9.22 12.22
CA CYS A 244 19.32 8.99 12.97
C CYS A 244 20.17 10.26 13.12
N ASP A 245 20.33 11.02 12.04
CA ASP A 245 21.18 12.22 12.01
C ASP A 245 20.63 13.34 12.90
N TYR A 246 19.31 13.47 12.97
CA TYR A 246 18.64 14.57 13.66
C TYR A 246 17.83 14.13 14.89
N GLY A 247 17.68 12.84 15.15
CA GLY A 247 16.88 12.29 16.25
C GLY A 247 17.35 12.74 17.64
N ALA A 248 18.66 12.93 17.82
CA ALA A 248 19.24 13.49 19.05
C ALA A 248 18.84 14.95 19.34
N THR A 249 18.17 15.62 18.40
CA THR A 249 17.63 16.98 18.60
C THR A 249 16.28 16.99 19.32
N LEU A 250 15.58 15.84 19.39
CA LEU A 250 14.28 15.67 20.04
C LEU A 250 14.41 15.55 21.58
N ARG A 251 15.10 16.50 22.20
CA ARG A 251 15.47 16.48 23.63
C ARG A 251 14.31 16.71 24.59
N SER A 252 13.16 17.09 24.06
CA SER A 252 11.91 17.18 24.81
C SER A 252 11.32 15.82 25.14
N LEU A 253 11.78 14.74 24.47
CA LEU A 253 11.36 13.38 24.75
C LEU A 253 12.12 12.81 25.94
N ASP A 254 11.39 12.11 26.81
CA ASP A 254 11.98 11.30 27.87
C ASP A 254 12.43 9.93 27.33
N ASP A 255 13.33 9.23 28.04
CA ASP A 255 13.91 7.96 27.59
C ASP A 255 12.87 6.82 27.44
N ASP A 256 11.70 6.96 28.07
CA ASP A 256 10.56 6.03 28.00
C ASP A 256 9.51 6.41 26.95
N GLU A 257 9.67 7.53 26.25
CA GLU A 257 8.81 7.91 25.12
C GLU A 257 9.31 7.32 23.80
N HIS A 258 8.40 7.20 22.83
CA HIS A 258 8.66 6.54 21.56
C HIS A 258 8.65 7.51 20.38
N VAL A 259 9.43 7.20 19.35
CA VAL A 259 9.29 7.82 18.03
C VAL A 259 8.63 6.81 17.11
N THR A 260 7.52 7.20 16.48
CA THR A 260 6.77 6.37 15.54
C THR A 260 6.87 6.94 14.14
N ILE A 261 7.21 6.09 13.18
CA ILE A 261 7.20 6.40 11.75
C ILE A 261 6.08 5.59 11.11
N ILE A 262 5.16 6.27 10.43
CA ILE A 262 4.09 5.68 9.63
C ILE A 262 4.42 5.90 8.17
N LEU A 263 4.47 4.83 7.39
CA LEU A 263 4.61 4.87 5.94
C LEU A 263 3.28 4.47 5.32
N GLU A 264 2.51 5.45 4.86
CA GLU A 264 1.25 5.21 4.17
C GLU A 264 1.50 4.65 2.76
N ASN A 265 0.65 3.72 2.32
CA ASN A 265 0.70 3.13 0.97
C ASN A 265 2.07 2.51 0.64
N PHE A 266 2.66 1.76 1.58
CA PHE A 266 3.98 1.18 1.43
C PHE A 266 4.01 0.08 0.37
N ASN A 267 3.76 -1.18 0.75
CA ASN A 267 3.69 -2.32 -0.16
C ASN A 267 2.25 -2.83 -0.20
N ASP A 268 1.75 -3.17 -1.40
CA ASP A 268 0.36 -3.65 -1.60
C ASP A 268 -0.72 -2.69 -1.05
N ASN A 269 -0.42 -1.39 -1.00
CA ASN A 269 -1.25 -0.35 -0.36
C ASN A 269 -1.53 -0.61 1.13
N LEU A 270 -0.69 -1.40 1.80
CA LEU A 270 -0.71 -1.59 3.24
C LEU A 270 0.22 -0.57 3.90
N ASP A 271 -0.18 -0.12 5.08
CA ASP A 271 0.59 0.85 5.83
C ASP A 271 1.66 0.14 6.65
N GLN A 272 2.86 0.71 6.69
CA GLN A 272 3.98 0.16 7.45
C GLN A 272 4.32 1.09 8.61
N LEU A 273 4.28 0.56 9.83
CA LEU A 273 4.65 1.28 11.04
C LEU A 273 5.99 0.79 11.58
N TYR A 274 6.78 1.73 12.08
CA TYR A 274 7.99 1.48 12.85
C TYR A 274 7.94 2.28 14.15
N VAL A 275 8.07 1.59 15.28
CA VAL A 275 8.10 2.20 16.62
C VAL A 275 9.49 2.02 17.21
N PHE A 276 10.09 3.12 17.67
CA PHE A 276 11.43 3.18 18.24
C PHE A 276 11.39 3.72 19.66
N ASP A 277 12.23 3.19 20.53
CA ASP A 277 12.52 3.82 21.82
C ASP A 277 13.37 5.08 21.57
N PHE A 278 13.07 6.18 22.26
CA PHE A 278 13.83 7.42 22.08
C PHE A 278 15.33 7.24 22.37
N ALA A 279 15.68 6.40 23.35
CA ALA A 279 17.07 6.08 23.66
C ALA A 279 17.86 5.55 22.45
N ASP A 280 17.23 4.71 21.62
CA ASP A 280 17.85 4.14 20.42
C ASP A 280 17.98 5.18 19.30
N VAL A 281 16.98 6.05 19.15
CA VAL A 281 17.00 7.18 18.21
C VAL A 281 18.10 8.17 18.59
N ALA A 282 18.24 8.50 19.87
CA ALA A 282 19.22 9.44 20.39
C ALA A 282 20.66 8.90 20.34
N ALA A 283 20.85 7.58 20.52
CA ALA A 283 22.14 6.91 20.46
C ALA A 283 22.50 6.39 19.05
N CYS A 284 21.68 6.70 18.05
CA CYS A 284 21.82 6.15 16.72
C CYS A 284 23.18 6.48 16.08
N SER A 285 23.74 5.49 15.37
CA SER A 285 25.02 5.61 14.63
C SER A 285 24.85 5.44 13.11
N SER A 286 23.81 4.75 12.67
CA SER A 286 23.41 4.61 11.27
C SER A 286 21.92 4.27 11.19
N GLY A 287 21.25 4.66 10.11
CA GLY A 287 19.83 4.33 9.90
C GLY A 287 19.55 2.83 9.83
N GLU A 288 20.50 2.02 9.35
CA GLU A 288 20.36 0.55 9.34
C GLU A 288 20.28 -0.05 10.75
N ASN A 289 21.12 0.42 11.67
CA ASN A 289 21.10 -0.04 13.06
C ASN A 289 19.82 0.37 13.76
N LEU A 290 19.33 1.58 13.46
CA LEU A 290 18.06 2.07 13.98
C LEU A 290 16.89 1.22 13.49
N LEU A 291 16.83 0.95 12.18
CA LEU A 291 15.77 0.13 11.60
C LEU A 291 15.70 -1.28 12.23
N GLN A 292 16.84 -1.84 12.66
CA GLN A 292 16.89 -3.13 13.34
C GLN A 292 16.37 -3.10 14.78
N SER A 293 16.43 -1.95 15.47
CA SER A 293 15.85 -1.80 16.81
C SER A 293 14.35 -1.51 16.80
N ALA A 294 13.79 -1.21 15.62
CA ALA A 294 12.38 -0.90 15.45
C ALA A 294 11.47 -2.10 15.76
N LEU A 295 10.34 -1.82 16.42
CA LEU A 295 9.16 -2.69 16.37
C LEU A 295 8.37 -2.37 15.10
N SER A 296 8.27 -3.33 14.18
CA SER A 296 7.60 -3.15 12.89
C SER A 296 6.21 -3.81 12.86
N TYR A 297 5.24 -3.11 12.29
CA TYR A 297 3.86 -3.57 12.09
C TYR A 297 3.38 -3.23 10.69
N GLN A 298 2.58 -4.11 10.08
CA GLN A 298 1.90 -3.86 8.81
C GLN A 298 0.39 -3.86 9.07
N LEU A 299 -0.30 -2.82 8.58
CA LEU A 299 -1.74 -2.61 8.75
C LEU A 299 -2.48 -2.74 7.41
#